data_AF-A0A972E2I1-F1
#
_entry.id   AF-A0A972E2I1-F1
#
_cell.length_a   1.000
_cell.length_b   1.000
_cell.length_c   1.000
_cell.angle_alpha   90.00
_cell.angle_beta   90.00
_cell.angle_gamma   90.00
#
_symmetry.space_group_name_H-M   'P 1'
#
loop_
_entity.id
_entity.type
_entity.pdbx_description
1 polymer ?
#
loop_
_entity_poly.entity_id
_entity_poly.type
_entity_poly.pdbx_seq_one_letter_code
_entity_poly.pdbx_strand_id
1 'polypeptide(L)'
;MPRKVLLREYLVVAGVIMAGLGAFFGAREYDVYCVGRLEGIDNTRLGTEYVPEVPPGDPAHRAAAVAGFAVAAVGVAIAALALALWGLDAYAVRARATRERIVETRT
;
A
#
# COMPACT_ATOMS: atom_id res chain seq x y z
N MET A 1 23.17 -11.95 20.82
CA MET A 1 22.39 -10.76 21.21
C MET A 1 21.08 -10.79 20.45
N PRO A 2 19.91 -10.94 21.10
CA PRO A 2 18.65 -10.92 20.38
C PRO A 2 18.46 -9.51 19.80
N ARG A 3 18.47 -9.42 18.47
CA ARG A 3 18.22 -8.20 17.69
C ARG A 3 16.87 -7.64 18.14
N LYS A 4 16.88 -6.54 18.89
CA LYS A 4 15.69 -5.72 19.08
C LYS A 4 15.38 -5.09 17.73
N VAL A 5 14.66 -5.81 16.88
CA VAL A 5 14.02 -5.26 15.69
C VAL A 5 13.20 -4.07 16.19
N LEU A 6 13.60 -2.87 15.76
CA LEU A 6 13.04 -1.64 16.31
C LEU A 6 11.58 -1.56 15.86
N LEU A 7 10.66 -1.16 16.74
CA LEU A 7 9.22 -0.98 16.47
C LEU A 7 8.94 -0.33 15.09
N ARG A 8 9.85 0.54 14.66
CA ARG A 8 9.83 1.25 13.39
C ARG A 8 10.01 0.36 12.17
N GLU A 9 10.90 -0.63 12.22
CA GLU A 9 11.08 -1.62 11.15
C GLU A 9 9.80 -2.44 11.00
N TYR A 10 9.16 -2.81 12.10
CA TYR A 10 7.86 -3.46 12.07
C TYR A 10 6.77 -2.57 11.47
N LEU A 11 6.76 -1.26 11.75
CA LEU A 11 5.80 -0.33 11.16
C LEU A 11 6.00 -0.18 9.64
N VAL A 12 7.25 -0.13 9.17
CA VAL A 12 7.54 -0.10 7.73
C VAL A 12 7.07 -1.39 7.07
N VAL A 13 7.42 -2.55 7.63
CA VAL A 13 7.02 -3.86 7.09
C VAL A 13 5.50 -4.01 7.09
N ALA A 14 4.83 -3.68 8.20
CA ALA A 14 3.38 -3.73 8.30
C ALA A 14 2.71 -2.79 7.30
N GLY A 15 3.21 -1.55 7.17
CA GLY A 15 2.71 -0.59 6.19
C GLY A 15 2.85 -1.07 4.75
N VAL A 16 3.99 -1.65 4.40
CA VAL A 16 4.24 -2.23 3.06
C VAL A 16 3.33 -3.44 2.80
N ILE A 17 3.14 -4.32 3.78
CA ILE A 17 2.24 -5.48 3.65
C ILE A 17 0.78 -5.01 3.47
N MET A 18 0.32 -4.06 4.28
CA MET A 18 -1.01 -3.47 4.15
C MET A 18 -1.20 -2.78 2.80
N ALA A 19 -0.18 -2.05 2.33
CA ALA A 19 -0.18 -1.42 1.02
C ALA A 19 -0.35 -2.45 -0.10
N GLY A 20 0.46 -3.51 -0.08
CA GLY A 20 0.45 -4.55 -1.10
C GLY A 20 -0.85 -5.36 -1.11
N LEU A 21 -1.29 -5.85 0.05
CA LEU A 21 -2.53 -6.64 0.16
C LEU A 21 -3.77 -5.80 -0.15
N GLY A 22 -3.83 -4.56 0.35
CA GLY A 22 -4.92 -3.64 0.05
C GLY A 22 -5.00 -3.32 -1.44
N ALA A 23 -3.86 -3.04 -2.09
CA ALA A 23 -3.82 -2.76 -3.53
C ALA A 23 -4.22 -3.98 -4.37
N PHE A 24 -3.75 -5.17 -3.99
CA PHE A 24 -4.12 -6.42 -4.66
C PHE A 24 -5.62 -6.71 -4.55
N PHE A 25 -6.19 -6.65 -3.35
CA PHE A 25 -7.63 -6.84 -3.16
C PHE A 25 -8.44 -5.75 -3.86
N GLY A 26 -8.03 -4.48 -3.72
CA GLY A 26 -8.67 -3.35 -4.38
C GLY A 26 -8.71 -3.52 -5.90
N ALA A 27 -7.59 -3.91 -6.51
CA ALA A 27 -7.49 -4.14 -7.94
C ALA A 27 -8.31 -5.36 -8.38
N ARG A 28 -8.27 -6.48 -7.65
CA ARG A 28 -9.07 -7.67 -7.96
C ARG A 28 -10.57 -7.37 -7.95
N GLU A 29 -11.06 -6.73 -6.90
CA GLU A 29 -12.49 -6.40 -6.76
C GLU A 29 -12.94 -5.37 -7.80
N TYR A 30 -12.05 -4.43 -8.15
CA TYR A 30 -12.31 -3.48 -9.24
C TYR A 30 -12.36 -4.17 -10.60
N ASP A 31 -11.48 -5.14 -10.83
CA ASP A 31 -11.47 -5.93 -12.06
C ASP A 31 -12.74 -6.77 -12.17
N VAL A 32 -13.16 -7.47 -11.11
CA VAL A 32 -14.45 -8.20 -11.08
C VAL A 32 -15.64 -7.26 -11.36
N TYR A 33 -15.66 -6.07 -10.76
CA TYR A 33 -16.67 -5.05 -11.04
C TYR A 33 -16.70 -4.62 -12.52
N CYS A 34 -15.52 -4.50 -13.14
CA CYS A 34 -15.34 -4.02 -14.52
C CYS A 34 -15.51 -5.11 -15.59
N VAL A 35 -15.03 -6.33 -15.35
CA VAL A 35 -15.12 -7.47 -16.30
C VAL A 35 -16.57 -7.79 -16.58
N GLY A 36 -17.42 -7.79 -15.55
CA GLY A 36 -18.83 -7.94 -15.83
C GLY A 36 -19.38 -6.78 -16.70
N ARG A 37 -18.91 -5.53 -16.54
CA ARG A 37 -19.35 -4.44 -17.43
C ARG A 37 -18.91 -4.62 -18.89
N LEU A 38 -17.84 -5.36 -19.15
CA LEU A 38 -17.30 -5.60 -20.49
C LEU A 38 -17.99 -6.78 -21.20
N GLU A 39 -18.46 -7.78 -20.47
CA GLU A 39 -19.20 -8.93 -21.01
C GLU A 39 -20.63 -8.59 -21.50
N GLY A 40 -21.11 -7.36 -21.27
CA GLY A 40 -22.31 -6.81 -21.89
C GLY A 40 -22.15 -6.37 -23.35
N ILE A 41 -20.98 -6.57 -23.97
CA ILE A 41 -20.71 -6.23 -25.37
C ILE A 41 -20.15 -7.45 -26.10
N ASP A 42 -20.96 -8.49 -26.30
CA ASP A 42 -20.71 -9.42 -27.40
C ASP A 42 -22.01 -9.92 -28.05
N ASN A 43 -22.41 -9.23 -29.12
CA ASN A 43 -23.40 -9.72 -30.08
C ASN A 43 -22.70 -10.68 -31.06
N THR A 44 -22.36 -11.90 -30.65
CA THR A 44 -21.92 -12.92 -31.61
C THR A 44 -22.64 -14.25 -31.47
N ARG A 45 -23.08 -14.73 -32.64
CA ARG A 45 -24.16 -15.67 -32.93
C ARG A 45 -23.83 -17.15 -32.66
N LEU A 46 -22.80 -17.46 -31.89
CA LEU A 46 -22.29 -18.84 -31.72
C LEU A 46 -21.79 -19.02 -30.29
N GLY A 47 -22.60 -19.74 -29.51
CA GLY A 47 -22.46 -19.87 -28.07
C GLY A 47 -21.16 -20.52 -27.61
N THR A 48 -20.49 -19.81 -26.71
CA THR A 48 -20.15 -20.29 -25.37
C THR A 48 -20.15 -19.05 -24.49
N GLU A 49 -21.32 -18.69 -23.94
CA GLU A 49 -21.43 -17.66 -22.91
C GLU A 49 -20.75 -18.17 -21.65
N TYR A 50 -19.58 -17.62 -21.31
CA TYR A 50 -19.11 -17.66 -19.94
C TYR A 50 -20.08 -16.78 -19.15
N VAL A 51 -20.95 -17.40 -18.35
CA VAL A 51 -21.80 -16.69 -17.41
C VAL A 51 -20.94 -16.41 -16.19
N PRO A 52 -20.54 -15.16 -15.92
CA PRO A 52 -19.80 -14.85 -14.70
C PRO A 52 -20.64 -15.28 -13.49
N GLU A 53 -20.01 -15.92 -12.50
CA GLU A 53 -20.69 -16.37 -11.27
C GLU A 53 -21.39 -15.22 -10.52
N VAL A 54 -20.96 -13.97 -10.76
CA VAL A 54 -21.53 -12.76 -10.14
C VAL A 54 -21.84 -11.71 -11.22
N PRO A 55 -23.01 -11.05 -11.17
CA PRO A 55 -23.39 -10.09 -12.18
C PRO A 55 -22.44 -8.87 -12.23
N PRO A 56 -22.18 -8.37 -13.45
CA PRO A 56 -21.57 -7.08 -13.72
C PRO A 56 -22.08 -5.93 -12.87
N GLY A 57 -21.16 -5.06 -12.42
CA GLY A 57 -21.57 -3.77 -11.88
C GLY A 57 -22.21 -3.83 -10.49
N ASP A 58 -22.09 -4.96 -9.77
CA ASP A 58 -22.57 -5.07 -8.39
C ASP A 58 -21.91 -3.98 -7.50
N PRO A 59 -22.69 -3.10 -6.85
CA PRO A 59 -22.18 -2.08 -5.96
C PRO A 59 -21.35 -2.65 -4.79
N ALA A 60 -21.56 -3.91 -4.39
CA ALA A 60 -20.79 -4.56 -3.33
C ALA A 60 -19.30 -4.71 -3.72
N HIS A 61 -19.00 -5.17 -4.93
CA HIS A 61 -17.63 -5.29 -5.44
C HIS A 61 -16.93 -3.93 -5.58
N ARG A 62 -17.67 -2.90 -6.01
CA ARG A 62 -17.16 -1.52 -6.01
C ARG A 62 -16.81 -1.05 -4.60
N ALA A 63 -17.67 -1.31 -3.61
CA ALA A 63 -17.41 -0.92 -2.22
C ALA A 63 -16.21 -1.68 -1.64
N ALA A 64 -16.09 -2.97 -1.94
CA ALA A 64 -14.94 -3.80 -1.55
C ALA A 64 -13.64 -3.31 -2.19
N ALA A 65 -13.66 -2.93 -3.48
CA ALA A 65 -12.51 -2.34 -4.16
C ALA A 65 -12.04 -1.05 -3.50
N VAL A 66 -12.98 -0.14 -3.19
CA VAL A 66 -12.69 1.11 -2.47
C VAL A 66 -12.10 0.84 -1.09
N ALA A 67 -12.66 -0.12 -0.35
CA ALA A 67 -12.12 -0.52 0.94
C ALA A 67 -10.68 -1.07 0.83
N GLY A 68 -10.41 -1.91 -0.18
CA GLY A 68 -9.07 -2.41 -0.47
C GLY A 68 -8.07 -1.29 -0.75
N PHE A 69 -8.41 -0.35 -1.62
CA PHE A 69 -7.55 0.81 -1.91
C PHE A 69 -7.38 1.74 -0.70
N ALA A 70 -8.40 1.89 0.15
CA ALA A 70 -8.29 2.66 1.39
C ALA A 70 -7.29 2.01 2.35
N VAL A 71 -7.35 0.69 2.53
CA VAL A 71 -6.35 -0.06 3.32
C VAL A 71 -4.96 0.12 2.73
N ALA A 72 -4.86 0.10 1.39
CA ALA A 72 -3.58 0.30 0.71
C ALA A 72 -2.98 1.69 1.01
N ALA A 73 -3.80 2.73 0.91
CA ALA A 73 -3.41 4.11 1.19
C ALA A 73 -2.96 4.30 2.65
N VAL A 74 -3.66 3.68 3.60
CA VAL A 74 -3.26 3.67 5.01
C VAL A 74 -1.92 2.98 5.20
N GLY A 75 -1.70 1.82 4.56
CA GLY A 75 -0.42 1.13 4.60
C GLY A 75 0.74 1.99 4.08
N VAL A 76 0.54 2.68 2.95
CA VAL A 76 1.52 3.62 2.38
C VAL A 76 1.79 4.78 3.35
N ALA A 77 0.76 5.36 3.95
CA ALA A 77 0.90 6.46 4.90
C ALA A 77 1.73 6.06 6.13
N ILE A 78 1.47 4.87 6.68
CA ILE A 78 2.23 4.33 7.82
C ILE A 78 3.70 4.13 7.45
N ALA A 79 3.97 3.52 6.29
CA ALA A 79 5.34 3.28 5.83
C ALA A 79 6.08 4.60 5.57
N ALA A 80 5.43 5.57 4.93
CA ALA A 80 5.99 6.89 4.66
C ALA A 80 6.31 7.66 5.95
N LEU A 81 5.41 7.64 6.94
CA LEU A 81 5.63 8.28 8.23
C LEU A 81 6.80 7.64 8.98
N ALA A 82 6.89 6.31 8.99
CA ALA A 82 7.99 5.59 9.64
C ALA A 82 9.34 5.92 9.00
N LEU A 83 9.40 6.04 7.67
CA LEU A 83 10.60 6.46 6.94
C LEU A 83 10.95 7.94 7.17
N ALA A 84 9.95 8.83 7.21
CA ALA A 84 10.17 10.25 7.47
C ALA A 84 10.77 10.48 8.87
N LEU A 85 10.25 9.78 9.88
CA LEU A 85 10.81 9.80 11.23
C LEU A 85 12.25 9.26 11.26
N TRP A 86 12.56 8.25 10.44
CA TRP A 86 13.93 7.73 10.32
C TRP A 86 14.89 8.76 9.70
N GLY A 87 14.44 9.46 8.65
CA GLY A 87 15.21 10.53 8.03
C GLY A 87 15.51 11.69 8.98
N LEU A 88 14.54 12.09 9.79
CA LEU A 88 14.70 13.14 10.80
C LEU A 88 15.72 12.76 11.88
N ASP A 89 15.67 11.52 12.38
CA ASP A 89 16.63 11.05 13.38
C ASP A 89 18.05 10.96 12.81
N ALA A 90 18.20 10.45 11.59
CA ALA A 90 19.49 10.41 10.91
C ALA A 90 20.06 11.82 10.69
N TYR A 91 19.21 12.79 10.34
CA TYR A 91 19.58 14.19 10.20
C TYR A 91 20.02 14.81 11.53
N ALA A 92 19.27 14.57 12.61
CA ALA A 92 19.59 15.09 13.95
C ALA A 92 20.90 14.51 14.51
N VAL A 93 21.21 13.23 14.23
CA VAL A 93 22.47 12.60 14.61
C VAL A 93 23.64 13.22 13.83
N ARG A 94 23.50 13.38 12.50
CA ARG A 94 24.54 14.04 11.69
C ARG A 94 24.78 15.48 12.13
N ALA A 95 23.73 16.24 12.42
CA ALA A 95 23.86 17.62 12.90
C ALA A 95 24.64 17.71 14.22
N ARG A 96 24.42 16.78 15.16
CA ARG A 96 25.19 16.69 16.41
C ARG A 96 26.66 16.35 16.17
N ALA A 97 26.94 15.33 15.36
CA ALA A 97 28.31 14.91 15.05
C ALA A 97 29.12 16.03 14.36
N THR A 98 28.50 16.81 13.47
CA THR A 98 29.14 17.97 12.84
C THR A 98 29.47 19.06 13.87
N ARG A 99 28.57 19.31 14.82
CA ARG A 99 28.77 20.32 15.87
C ARG A 99 29.91 19.94 16.82
N GLU A 100 30.00 18.68 17.20
CA GLU A 100 31.10 18.16 18.03
C GLU A 100 32.46 18.33 17.35
N ARG A 101 32.56 17.97 16.05
CA ARG A 101 33.80 18.21 15.27
C ARG A 101 34.20 19.68 15.18
N ILE A 102 33.24 20.59 15.00
CA ILE A 102 33.55 22.03 14.91
C ILE A 102 34.12 22.54 16.23
N VAL A 103 33.60 22.07 17.37
CA VAL A 103 34.11 22.44 18.69
C VAL A 103 35.55 21.93 18.86
N GLU A 104 35.80 20.66 18.50
CA GLU A 104 37.11 20.01 18.63
C GLU A 104 38.19 20.68 17.76
N THR A 105 37.83 21.19 16.58
CA THR A 105 38.77 21.95 15.71
C THR A 105 39.04 23.38 16.15
N ARG A 106 38.29 23.92 17.11
CA ARG A 106 38.44 25.31 17.60
C ARG A 106 39.11 25.40 18.99
N THR A 107 39.29 24.27 19.67
CA THR A 107 40.07 24.12 20.90
C THR A 107 41.47 23.64 20.58
#